data_AF-A0AAP0R0S0-F1
#
_entry.id   AF-A0AAP0R0S0-F1
#
_cell.length_a   1.000
_cell.length_b   1.000
_cell.length_c   1.000
_cell.angle_alpha   90.00
_cell.angle_beta   90.00
_cell.angle_gamma   90.00
#
_symmetry.space_group_name_H-M   'P 1'
#
loop_
_entity.id
_entity.type
_entity.pdbx_description
1 polymer ?
#
loop_
_entity_poly.entity_id
_entity_poly.type
_entity_poly.pdbx_seq_one_letter_code
_entity_poly.pdbx_strand_id
1 'polypeptide(L)'
;MILELWHYLSQCVKERGIASKKAHGLSHYKEGFDSIRSLVNVGGGTSGALAEIVKSYPHIKVINFDLPHVVATTPMCEGVIHVGGDMFDPIRNANAVFMKVTV
;
A
#
# COMPACT_ATOMS: atom_id res chain seq x y z
N MET A 1 -7.17 17.66 4.12
CA MET A 1 -5.86 16.98 4.29
C MET A 1 -5.85 15.52 3.79
N ILE A 2 -6.96 14.77 3.88
CA ILE A 2 -7.05 13.36 3.42
C ILE A 2 -7.21 13.23 1.89
N LEU A 3 -7.99 14.12 1.25
CA LEU A 3 -8.03 14.19 -0.22
C LEU A 3 -6.64 14.47 -0.80
N GLU A 4 -5.84 15.30 -0.13
CA GLU A 4 -4.51 15.69 -0.61
C GLU A 4 -3.57 14.49 -0.67
N LEU A 5 -3.57 13.61 0.34
CA LEU A 5 -2.72 12.41 0.34
C LEU A 5 -3.13 11.43 -0.77
N TRP A 6 -4.43 11.25 -1.00
CA TRP A 6 -4.95 10.41 -2.09
C TRP A 6 -4.64 11.01 -3.47
N HIS A 7 -4.89 12.31 -3.65
CA HIS A 7 -4.55 13.01 -4.89
C HIS A 7 -3.05 12.93 -5.13
N TYR A 8 -2.24 13.12 -4.08
CA TYR A 8 -0.80 13.05 -4.18
C TYR A 8 -0.31 11.65 -4.59
N LEU A 9 -0.84 10.60 -3.97
CA LEU A 9 -0.45 9.21 -4.27
C LEU A 9 -0.93 8.77 -5.66
N SER A 10 -2.16 9.14 -6.05
CA SER A 10 -2.67 8.87 -7.40
C SER A 10 -1.85 9.60 -8.46
N GLN A 11 -1.40 10.83 -8.20
CA GLN A 11 -0.43 11.51 -9.07
C GLN A 11 0.93 10.81 -9.08
N CYS A 12 1.44 10.34 -7.93
CA CYS A 12 2.69 9.55 -7.87
C CYS A 12 2.65 8.32 -8.77
N VAL A 13 1.55 7.57 -8.71
CA VAL A 13 1.35 6.36 -9.49
C VAL A 13 1.16 6.69 -10.97
N LYS A 14 0.42 7.75 -11.30
CA LYS A 14 0.21 8.22 -12.68
C LYS A 14 1.47 8.78 -13.35
N GLU A 15 2.34 9.44 -12.58
CA GLU A 15 3.54 10.12 -13.10
C GLU A 15 4.77 9.21 -13.20
N ARG A 16 4.66 7.90 -12.90
CA ARG A 16 5.70 6.87 -13.07
C ARG A 16 7.13 7.29 -12.65
N GLY A 17 7.28 8.10 -11.59
CA GLY A 17 8.59 8.29 -10.96
C GLY A 17 8.96 9.69 -10.46
N ILE A 18 8.31 10.78 -10.92
CA ILE A 18 8.73 12.14 -10.49
C ILE A 18 8.15 12.52 -9.11
N ALA A 19 6.93 12.11 -8.79
CA ALA A 19 6.29 12.41 -7.50
C ALA A 19 6.64 11.43 -6.35
N SER A 20 7.52 10.45 -6.58
CA SER A 20 8.03 9.53 -5.53
C SER A 20 8.66 10.22 -4.31
N LYS A 21 9.01 11.51 -4.39
CA LYS A 21 9.70 12.24 -3.31
C LYS A 21 8.80 12.73 -2.16
N LYS A 22 7.47 12.65 -2.24
CA LYS A 22 6.61 13.36 -1.26
C LYS A 22 5.44 12.55 -0.67
N ALA A 23 5.39 11.24 -0.90
CA ALA A 23 4.71 10.38 0.07
C ALA A 23 5.65 10.28 1.28
N HIS A 24 5.21 10.77 2.44
CA HIS A 24 6.07 11.04 3.61
C HIS A 24 6.92 9.84 4.09
N GLY A 25 6.54 8.60 3.74
CA GLY A 25 7.31 7.38 4.03
C GLY A 25 8.19 6.84 2.88
N LEU A 26 8.06 7.34 1.65
CA LEU A 26 8.84 6.92 0.47
C LEU A 26 10.04 7.84 0.18
N SER A 27 10.15 8.97 0.89
CA SER A 27 11.26 9.93 0.77
C SER A 27 12.65 9.32 1.02
N HIS A 28 12.70 8.17 1.71
CA HIS A 28 13.93 7.40 1.96
C HIS A 28 14.34 6.50 0.78
N TYR A 29 13.48 6.31 -0.22
CA TYR A 29 13.76 5.50 -1.41
C TYR A 29 14.07 6.42 -2.59
N LYS A 30 15.35 6.53 -2.97
CA LYS A 30 15.79 7.36 -4.10
C LYS A 30 15.10 7.00 -5.43
N GLU A 31 14.74 5.73 -5.60
CA GLU A 31 14.05 5.19 -6.78
C GLU A 31 12.53 5.02 -6.55
N GLY A 32 12.01 5.44 -5.39
CA GLY A 32 10.59 5.28 -5.04
C GLY A 32 10.12 3.83 -5.11
N PHE A 33 8.93 3.61 -5.68
CA PHE A 33 8.28 2.30 -5.80
C PHE A 33 9.06 1.29 -6.66
N ASP A 34 9.94 1.72 -7.55
CA ASP A 34 10.72 0.81 -8.40
C ASP A 34 11.69 -0.06 -7.57
N SER A 35 12.17 0.48 -6.45
CA SER A 35 13.04 -0.26 -5.51
C SER A 35 12.28 -1.17 -4.53
N ILE A 36 10.95 -1.08 -4.47
CA ILE A 36 10.12 -1.85 -3.54
C ILE A 36 9.85 -3.24 -4.13
N ARG A 37 9.96 -4.28 -3.30
CA ARG A 37 9.62 -5.66 -3.67
C ARG A 37 8.35 -6.17 -2.98
N SER A 38 8.06 -5.66 -1.79
CA SER A 38 6.86 -6.00 -1.04
C SER A 38 6.30 -4.80 -0.29
N LEU A 39 4.98 -4.66 -0.33
CA LEU A 39 4.23 -3.59 0.32
C LEU A 39 3.12 -4.20 1.17
N VAL A 40 3.08 -3.89 2.47
CA VAL A 40 1.99 -4.29 3.36
C VAL A 40 1.11 -3.08 3.66
N ASN A 41 -0.17 -3.13 3.30
CA ASN A 41 -1.20 -2.19 3.74
C ASN A 41 -1.83 -2.68 5.04
N VAL A 42 -1.79 -1.88 6.11
CA VAL A 42 -2.31 -2.26 7.43
C VAL A 42 -3.59 -1.49 7.75
N GLY A 43 -4.66 -2.20 8.11
CA GLY A 43 -5.85 -1.65 8.77
C GLY A 43 -6.68 -0.65 7.95
N GLY A 44 -6.55 -0.69 6.62
CA GLY A 44 -7.23 0.23 5.70
C GLY A 44 -8.27 -0.43 4.78
N GLY A 45 -8.45 -1.76 4.89
CA GLY A 45 -9.18 -2.56 3.90
C GLY A 45 -8.59 -2.51 2.47
N THR A 46 -9.27 -3.11 1.51
CA THR A 46 -8.91 -2.99 0.09
C THR A 46 -9.24 -1.60 -0.43
N SER A 47 -8.21 -0.81 -0.77
CA SER A 47 -8.38 0.52 -1.37
C SER A 47 -8.06 0.51 -2.86
N GLY A 48 -8.66 1.44 -3.61
CA GLY A 48 -8.34 1.64 -5.03
C GLY A 48 -6.85 1.92 -5.29
N ALA A 49 -6.11 2.42 -4.29
CA ALA A 49 -4.66 2.62 -4.40
C ALA A 49 -3.92 1.30 -4.55
N LEU A 50 -4.34 0.24 -3.86
CA LEU A 50 -3.68 -1.07 -3.98
C LEU A 50 -3.83 -1.62 -5.40
N ALA A 51 -5.02 -1.49 -5.98
CA ALA A 51 -5.26 -1.88 -7.36
C ALA A 51 -4.40 -1.05 -8.35
N GLU A 52 -4.26 0.25 -8.12
CA GLU A 52 -3.42 1.12 -8.95
C GLU A 52 -1.93 0.78 -8.84
N ILE A 53 -1.46 0.43 -7.64
CA ILE A 53 -0.08 -0.02 -7.38
C ILE A 53 0.19 -1.36 -8.07
N VAL A 54 -0.69 -2.35 -7.90
CA VAL A 54 -0.56 -3.66 -8.58
C VAL A 54 -0.50 -3.47 -10.09
N LYS A 55 -1.36 -2.60 -10.65
CA LYS A 55 -1.40 -2.32 -12.08
C LYS A 55 -0.14 -1.61 -12.59
N SER A 56 0.39 -0.67 -11.82
CA SER A 56 1.50 0.19 -12.26
C SER A 56 2.88 -0.41 -11.95
N TYR A 57 2.95 -1.27 -10.94
CA TYR A 57 4.17 -1.89 -10.42
C TYR A 57 3.95 -3.40 -10.18
N PRO A 58 3.78 -4.20 -11.24
CA PRO A 58 3.47 -5.63 -11.12
C PRO A 58 4.58 -6.46 -10.46
N HIS A 59 5.79 -5.90 -10.32
CA HIS A 59 6.90 -6.53 -9.59
C HIS A 59 6.77 -6.42 -8.07
N ILE A 60 5.85 -5.60 -7.56
CA ILE A 60 5.62 -5.42 -6.12
C ILE A 60 4.59 -6.43 -5.64
N LYS A 61 4.97 -7.23 -4.66
CA LYS A 61 4.04 -8.07 -3.91
C LYS A 61 3.23 -7.20 -2.94
N VAL A 62 1.93 -7.03 -3.20
CA VAL A 62 1.04 -6.25 -2.34
C VAL A 62 0.28 -7.17 -1.38
N ILE A 63 0.37 -6.86 -0.10
CA ILE A 63 -0.32 -7.57 0.98
C ILE A 63 -1.28 -6.59 1.65
N ASN A 64 -2.55 -6.95 1.74
CA ASN A 64 -3.51 -6.27 2.59
C ASN A 64 -3.63 -7.02 3.92
N PHE A 65 -3.11 -6.43 4.97
CA PHE A 65 -3.11 -6.97 6.33
C PHE A 65 -4.17 -6.28 7.17
N ASP A 66 -5.11 -7.05 7.70
CA ASP A 66 -6.20 -6.54 8.52
C ASP A 66 -6.64 -7.61 9.54
N LEU A 67 -7.57 -7.28 10.43
CA LEU A 67 -8.09 -8.26 11.37
C LEU A 67 -8.73 -9.44 10.61
N PRO A 68 -8.63 -10.69 11.10
CA PRO A 68 -9.12 -11.86 10.39
C PRO A 68 -10.58 -11.76 9.94
N HIS A 69 -11.45 -11.15 10.75
CA HIS A 69 -12.86 -10.95 10.42
C HIS A 69 -13.07 -9.91 9.31
N VAL A 70 -12.21 -8.89 9.22
CA VAL A 70 -12.24 -7.90 8.13
C VAL A 70 -11.82 -8.58 6.83
N VAL A 71 -10.70 -9.31 6.85
CA VAL A 71 -10.20 -10.05 5.69
C VAL A 71 -11.23 -11.06 5.16
N ALA A 72 -11.94 -11.77 6.04
CA ALA A 72 -12.97 -12.72 5.64
C ALA A 72 -14.13 -12.10 4.83
N THR A 73 -14.40 -10.81 5.03
CA THR A 73 -15.48 -10.07 4.32
C THR A 73 -14.95 -9.20 3.18
N THR A 74 -13.63 -9.16 2.99
CA THR A 74 -13.00 -8.27 2.03
C THR A 74 -13.16 -8.83 0.60
N PRO A 75 -13.64 -8.04 -0.37
CA PRO A 75 -13.72 -8.47 -1.76
C PRO A 75 -12.34 -8.83 -2.32
N MET A 76 -12.26 -9.88 -3.13
CA MET A 76 -11.03 -10.25 -3.82
C MET A 76 -10.57 -9.11 -4.73
N CYS A 77 -9.27 -8.81 -4.67
CA CYS A 77 -8.61 -7.87 -5.55
C CYS A 77 -7.42 -8.58 -6.22
N GLU A 78 -7.44 -8.63 -7.56
CA GLU A 78 -6.40 -9.30 -8.32
C GLU A 78 -5.02 -8.68 -8.04
N GLY A 79 -4.02 -9.55 -7.81
CA GLY A 79 -2.66 -9.14 -7.45
C GLY A 79 -2.48 -8.62 -6.02
N VAL A 80 -3.52 -8.63 -5.18
CA VAL A 80 -3.44 -8.33 -3.74
C VAL A 80 -3.63 -9.61 -2.93
N ILE A 81 -2.75 -9.84 -1.95
CA ILE A 81 -2.85 -10.97 -1.02
C ILE A 81 -3.45 -10.46 0.29
N HIS A 82 -4.59 -11.01 0.70
CA HIS A 82 -5.21 -10.65 1.98
C HIS A 82 -4.71 -11.57 3.10
N VAL A 83 -4.22 -10.98 4.19
CA VAL A 83 -3.67 -11.71 5.34
C VAL A 83 -4.34 -11.21 6.61
N GLY A 84 -4.93 -12.13 7.36
CA GLY A 84 -5.53 -11.84 8.67
C GLY A 84 -4.48 -11.84 9.78
N GLY A 85 -4.52 -10.85 10.67
CA GLY A 85 -3.70 -10.83 11.87
C GLY A 85 -3.87 -9.55 12.69
N ASP A 86 -3.15 -9.47 13.81
CA ASP A 86 -3.11 -8.28 14.65
C ASP A 86 -1.88 -7.42 14.27
N MET A 87 -2.08 -6.12 14.06
CA MET A 87 -1.00 -5.19 13.73
C MET A 87 -0.12 -4.83 14.93
N PHE A 88 -0.58 -5.13 16.15
CA PHE A 88 0.22 -5.02 17.36
C PHE A 88 1.22 -6.18 17.50
N ASP A 89 1.03 -7.26 16.74
CA ASP A 89 2.01 -8.33 16.59
C ASP A 89 3.07 -8.00 15.51
N PRO A 90 4.27 -8.59 15.59
CA PRO A 90 5.32 -8.35 14.61
C PRO A 90 4.92 -8.75 13.18
N ILE A 91 4.80 -7.77 12.29
CA ILE A 91 4.60 -8.00 10.86
C ILE A 91 5.94 -8.42 10.24
N ARG A 92 6.09 -9.71 9.91
CA ARG A 92 7.32 -10.25 9.33
C ARG A 92 7.34 -10.06 7.80
N ASN A 93 8.51 -9.74 7.25
CA ASN A 93 8.84 -9.79 5.81
C ASN A 93 8.11 -8.76 4.90
N ALA A 94 8.23 -7.47 5.20
CA ALA A 94 7.82 -6.38 4.31
C ALA A 94 8.96 -5.38 4.09
N ASN A 95 9.11 -4.87 2.86
CA ASN A 95 10.07 -3.79 2.57
C ASN A 95 9.48 -2.42 2.87
N ALA A 96 8.17 -2.27 2.75
CA ALA A 96 7.46 -1.05 3.11
C ALA A 96 6.12 -1.39 3.76
N VAL A 97 5.72 -0.55 4.73
CA VAL A 97 4.40 -0.57 5.34
C VAL A 97 3.65 0.68 4.89
N PHE A 98 2.42 0.49 4.43
CA PHE A 98 1.47 1.53 4.10
C PHE A 98 0.33 1.46 5.11
N MET A 99 -0.01 2.60 5.72
CA MET A 99 -1.11 2.68 6.67
C MET A 99 -1.98 3.86 6.30
N LYS A 100 -3.24 3.60 5.99
CA LYS A 100 -4.22 4.66 5.76
C LYS A 100 -4.78 5.10 7.11
N VAL A 101 -4.31 6.23 7.64
CA VAL A 101 -4.94 6.85 8.80
C VAL A 101 -6.19 7.58 8.35
N THR A 102 -7.36 7.12 8.81
CA THR A 102 -8.63 7.83 8.66
C THR A 102 -8.92 8.52 9.98
N VAL A 103 -8.95 9.86 9.98
CA VAL A 103 -9.47 10.69 11.08
C VAL A 103 -10.71 11.41 10.61
#